data_AF-A0A087U0T2-F1
#
_entry.id   AF-A0A087U0T2-F1
#
_cell.length_a   1.000
_cell.length_b   1.000
_cell.length_c   1.000
_cell.angle_alpha   90.00
_cell.angle_beta   90.00
_cell.angle_gamma   90.00
#
_symmetry.space_group_name_H-M   'P 1'
#
loop_
_entity.id
_entity.type
_entity.pdbx_description
1 polymer ?
#
loop_
_entity_poly.entity_id
_entity_poly.type
_entity_poly.pdbx_seq_one_letter_code
_entity_poly.pdbx_strand_id
1 'polypeptide(L)'
;MQENGTTLKDEMHELLVYKIDYKRFDDNDVSYLSLPSTRQELEKYILTNCSSPVKGSSSLVSANGLCLSSKDCFYISSVVCSTKLTQNVDLLGLLKWWSNPESLRNNLNSLMKVDGEEVVKFLQDTLDALFNILMQNSDSELYDNLVFEALIFIIGLISDRKYHHFRPILDMYIK
;
A
#
# COMPACT_ATOMS: atom_id res chain seq x y z
N MET A 1 -1.34 -2.38 7.94
CA MET A 1 -1.38 -1.46 6.79
C MET A 1 -0.06 -0.71 6.78
N GLN A 2 0.53 -0.49 5.60
CA GLN A 2 1.78 0.25 5.48
C GLN A 2 1.57 1.75 5.83
N GLU A 3 2.65 2.48 6.11
CA GLU A 3 2.60 3.93 6.42
C GLU A 3 1.93 4.75 5.30
N ASN A 4 2.08 4.32 4.05
CA ASN A 4 1.47 4.94 2.86
C ASN A 4 -0.02 4.58 2.68
N GLY A 5 -0.61 3.77 3.57
CA GLY A 5 -2.00 3.36 3.53
C GLY A 5 -2.31 2.16 2.62
N THR A 6 -1.33 1.56 1.94
CA THR A 6 -1.54 0.32 1.17
C THR A 6 -1.50 -0.90 2.09
N THR A 7 -2.02 -2.04 1.61
CA THR A 7 -1.91 -3.30 2.35
C THR A 7 -0.50 -3.89 2.28
N LEU A 8 -0.22 -4.92 3.08
CA LEU A 8 1.06 -5.65 3.07
C LEU A 8 1.31 -6.25 1.67
N LYS A 9 2.56 -6.18 1.20
CA LYS A 9 2.95 -6.73 -0.11
C LYS A 9 2.98 -8.26 -0.12
N ASP A 10 2.71 -8.82 -1.30
CA ASP A 10 2.83 -10.26 -1.55
C ASP A 10 4.28 -10.63 -1.83
N GLU A 11 5.05 -10.86 -0.77
CA GLU A 11 6.45 -11.21 -0.85
C GLU A 11 6.92 -12.07 0.34
N MET A 12 8.20 -12.42 0.31
CA MET A 12 8.90 -12.98 1.46
C MET A 12 9.36 -11.84 2.38
N HIS A 13 8.90 -11.84 3.63
CA HIS A 13 9.26 -10.85 4.64
C HIS A 13 10.32 -11.43 5.57
N GLU A 14 11.47 -10.76 5.67
CA GLU A 14 12.46 -11.03 6.72
C GLU A 14 12.10 -10.23 7.98
N LEU A 15 11.67 -10.94 9.02
CA LEU A 15 11.26 -10.35 10.29
C LEU A 15 12.40 -10.38 11.30
N LEU A 16 12.46 -9.32 12.10
CA LEU A 16 13.38 -9.21 13.21
C LEU A 16 12.91 -10.05 14.40
N VAL A 17 13.83 -10.81 14.98
CA VAL A 17 13.53 -11.68 16.12
C VAL A 17 13.89 -10.96 17.42
N TYR A 18 12.89 -10.71 18.25
CA TYR A 18 13.07 -10.14 19.59
C TYR A 18 13.04 -11.23 20.67
N LYS A 19 13.98 -11.14 21.60
CA LYS A 19 14.05 -11.98 22.79
C LYS A 19 13.36 -11.27 23.95
N ILE A 20 12.54 -12.02 24.68
CA ILE A 20 11.78 -11.54 25.82
C ILE A 20 12.55 -11.85 27.11
N ASP A 21 12.81 -10.83 27.92
CA ASP A 21 13.15 -10.99 29.33
C ASP A 21 11.85 -11.07 30.15
N TYR A 22 11.43 -12.30 30.45
CA TYR A 22 10.21 -12.60 31.21
C TYR A 22 10.12 -11.93 32.59
N LYS A 23 11.24 -11.44 33.15
CA LYS A 23 11.22 -10.71 34.42
C LYS A 23 10.78 -9.25 34.26
N ARG A 24 10.89 -8.71 33.05
CA ARG A 24 10.64 -7.28 32.73
C ARG A 24 9.45 -7.08 31.79
N PHE A 25 9.11 -8.11 31.02
CA PHE A 25 8.03 -8.09 30.06
C PHE A 25 6.68 -8.36 30.74
N ASP A 26 5.68 -7.55 30.40
CA ASP A 26 4.28 -7.72 30.79
C ASP A 26 3.51 -8.33 29.59
N ASP A 27 2.66 -9.33 29.82
CA ASP A 27 1.89 -9.99 28.75
C ASP A 27 0.90 -9.03 28.04
N ASN A 28 0.51 -7.93 28.69
CA ASN A 28 -0.31 -6.88 28.09
C ASN A 28 0.52 -5.80 27.37
N ASP A 29 1.85 -5.91 27.36
CA ASP A 29 2.73 -4.94 26.74
C ASP A 29 2.59 -4.95 25.21
N VAL A 30 2.40 -3.76 24.65
CA VAL A 30 2.30 -3.53 23.20
C VAL A 30 3.53 -2.79 22.66
N SER A 31 4.61 -2.70 23.44
CA SER A 31 5.82 -1.96 23.06
C SER A 31 6.45 -2.50 21.78
N TYR A 32 6.25 -3.77 21.43
CA TYR A 32 6.71 -4.34 20.17
C TYR A 32 6.15 -3.62 18.93
N LEU A 33 4.98 -2.97 19.01
CA LEU A 33 4.40 -2.19 17.90
C LEU A 33 5.21 -0.93 17.57
N SER A 34 6.01 -0.43 18.52
CA SER A 34 6.88 0.72 18.34
C SER A 34 8.30 0.35 17.87
N LEU A 35 8.61 -0.95 17.85
CA LEU A 35 9.90 -1.48 17.43
C LEU A 35 9.85 -1.82 15.93
N PRO A 36 10.99 -1.74 15.23
CA PRO A 36 11.05 -2.12 13.82
C PRO A 36 10.73 -3.61 13.63
N SER A 37 9.99 -3.93 12.58
CA SER A 37 9.58 -5.31 12.26
C SER A 37 10.47 -5.94 11.19
N THR A 38 11.02 -5.14 10.27
CA THR A 38 11.87 -5.58 9.16
C THR A 38 13.26 -4.93 9.21
N ARG A 39 14.21 -5.46 8.44
CA ARG A 39 15.57 -4.86 8.34
C ARG A 39 15.56 -3.43 7.82
N GLN A 40 14.71 -3.12 6.84
CA GLN A 40 14.62 -1.77 6.29
C GLN A 40 14.11 -0.77 7.34
N GLU A 41 13.12 -1.17 8.14
CA GLU A 41 12.63 -0.36 9.25
C GLU A 41 13.68 -0.18 10.36
N LEU A 42 14.51 -1.19 10.62
CA LEU A 42 15.60 -1.09 11.60
C LEU A 42 16.65 -0.07 11.18
N GLU A 43 17.03 -0.05 9.90
CA GLU A 43 17.97 0.94 9.37
C GLU A 43 17.40 2.36 9.52
N LYS A 44 16.12 2.56 9.19
CA LYS A 44 15.40 3.83 9.40
C LYS A 44 15.38 4.22 10.88
N TYR A 45 15.06 3.28 11.76
CA TYR A 45 14.98 3.47 13.21
C TYR A 45 16.33 3.91 13.82
N ILE A 46 17.42 3.24 13.41
CA ILE A 46 18.77 3.60 13.87
C ILE A 46 19.14 5.00 13.38
N LEU A 47 18.85 5.31 12.12
CA LEU A 47 19.16 6.62 11.55
C LEU A 47 18.43 7.76 12.27
N THR A 48 17.17 7.57 12.66
CA THR A 48 16.37 8.59 13.35
C THR A 48 16.69 8.72 14.84
N ASN A 49 17.01 7.61 15.51
CA ASN A 49 17.08 7.56 16.97
C ASN A 49 18.51 7.51 17.53
N CYS A 50 19.53 7.29 16.69
CA CYS A 50 20.94 7.20 17.13
C CYS A 50 21.82 8.24 16.45
N SER A 51 22.32 9.22 17.22
CA SER A 51 23.17 10.33 16.74
C SER A 51 24.63 9.92 16.43
N SER A 52 24.98 8.63 16.39
CA SER A 52 26.31 8.16 15.99
C SER A 52 26.31 6.70 15.50
N PRO A 53 27.10 6.38 14.45
CA PRO A 53 27.22 5.03 13.92
C PRO A 53 28.16 4.21 14.82
N VAL A 54 27.65 3.73 15.95
CA VAL A 54 28.41 2.88 16.87
C VAL A 54 28.21 1.42 16.50
N LYS A 55 29.33 0.71 16.30
CA LYS A 55 29.38 -0.72 15.98
C LYS A 55 28.75 -1.55 17.11
N GLY A 56 27.54 -2.07 16.90
CA GLY A 56 26.87 -3.00 17.83
C GLY A 56 25.36 -2.83 17.90
N SER A 57 24.64 -3.16 16.82
CA SER A 57 23.22 -2.80 16.61
C SER A 57 22.20 -3.52 17.51
N SER A 58 22.57 -4.60 18.19
CA SER A 58 21.63 -5.46 18.91
C SER A 58 21.21 -4.97 20.30
N SER A 59 22.03 -4.17 20.98
CA SER A 59 21.68 -3.64 22.32
C SER A 59 20.97 -2.28 22.28
N LEU A 60 20.88 -1.65 21.10
CA LEU A 60 20.33 -0.31 20.91
C LEU A 60 18.81 -0.31 20.67
N VAL A 61 18.25 -1.46 20.29
CA VAL A 61 16.82 -1.60 20.00
C VAL A 61 16.22 -2.53 21.05
N SER A 62 15.81 -1.93 22.17
CA SER A 62 15.18 -2.61 23.27
C SER A 62 14.06 -1.75 23.86
N ALA A 63 12.91 -2.36 24.13
CA ALA A 63 11.80 -1.73 24.83
C ALA A 63 11.16 -2.75 25.77
N ASN A 64 10.88 -2.35 27.01
CA ASN A 64 10.12 -3.14 28.00
C ASN A 64 10.48 -4.63 28.10
N GLY A 65 11.77 -4.97 28.11
CA GLY A 65 12.23 -6.37 28.22
C GLY A 65 12.34 -7.11 26.87
N LEU A 66 12.01 -6.47 25.76
CA LEU A 66 12.31 -6.95 24.41
C LEU A 66 13.71 -6.52 24.01
N CYS A 67 14.54 -7.42 23.52
CA CYS A 67 15.85 -7.11 22.96
C CYS A 67 16.07 -7.79 21.62
N LEU A 68 16.61 -7.06 20.64
CA LEU A 68 16.83 -7.57 19.29
C LEU A 68 17.90 -8.68 19.26
N SER A 69 17.56 -9.83 18.68
CA SER A 69 18.51 -10.91 18.42
C SER A 69 19.19 -10.73 17.07
N SER A 70 20.53 -10.58 17.06
CA SER A 70 21.32 -10.43 15.83
C SER A 70 21.73 -11.75 15.17
N LYS A 71 21.41 -12.89 15.78
CA LYS A 71 21.85 -14.22 15.33
C LYS A 71 20.73 -15.05 14.71
N ASP A 72 19.48 -14.66 14.94
CA ASP A 72 18.31 -15.42 14.54
C ASP A 72 17.66 -14.73 13.34
N CYS A 73 17.26 -15.51 12.33
CA CYS A 73 16.52 -15.02 11.17
C CYS A 73 15.18 -15.72 11.10
N PHE A 74 14.12 -14.98 10.78
CA PHE A 74 12.78 -15.52 10.61
C PHE A 74 12.14 -14.96 9.34
N TYR A 75 11.60 -15.85 8.52
CA TYR A 75 11.02 -15.49 7.23
C TYR A 75 9.58 -15.95 7.15
N ILE A 76 8.70 -15.10 6.65
CA ILE A 76 7.31 -15.44 6.33
C ILE A 76 7.00 -15.10 4.88
N SER A 77 6.14 -15.88 4.23
CA SER A 77 5.55 -15.53 2.93
C SER A 77 4.11 -15.11 3.14
N SER A 78 3.68 -14.00 2.55
CA SER A 78 2.28 -13.61 2.54
C SER A 78 1.72 -13.49 1.13
N VAL A 79 0.46 -13.85 0.96
CA VAL A 79 -0.36 -13.54 -0.21
C VAL A 79 -1.67 -12.96 0.28
N VAL A 80 -1.94 -11.69 -0.03
CA VAL A 80 -3.04 -10.90 0.52
C VAL A 80 -4.12 -10.72 -0.54
N CYS A 81 -5.23 -11.43 -0.37
CA CYS A 81 -6.39 -11.38 -1.26
C CYS A 81 -7.37 -10.24 -0.89
N SER A 82 -6.87 -9.04 -0.67
CA SER A 82 -7.68 -7.89 -0.24
C SER A 82 -8.53 -7.34 -1.38
N THR A 83 -9.83 -7.21 -1.15
CA THR A 83 -10.79 -6.55 -2.07
C THR A 83 -11.16 -5.13 -1.64
N LYS A 84 -10.50 -4.59 -0.60
CA LYS A 84 -10.77 -3.24 -0.06
C LYS A 84 -9.56 -2.34 -0.02
N LEU A 85 -8.38 -2.92 0.12
CA LEU A 85 -7.11 -2.19 0.24
C LEU A 85 -6.15 -2.72 -0.82
N THR A 86 -5.76 -1.86 -1.74
CA THR A 86 -4.78 -2.15 -2.79
C THR A 86 -3.35 -2.19 -2.22
N GLN A 87 -2.47 -2.94 -2.90
CA GLN A 87 -1.02 -2.91 -2.68
C GLN A 87 -0.33 -1.79 -3.46
N ASN A 88 -1.00 -1.23 -4.48
CA ASN A 88 -0.45 -0.23 -5.37
C ASN A 88 -0.77 1.20 -4.88
N VAL A 89 0.29 2.01 -4.69
CA VAL A 89 0.16 3.36 -4.14
C VAL A 89 -0.50 4.34 -5.11
N ASP A 90 -0.28 4.18 -6.42
CA ASP A 90 -0.87 5.04 -7.45
C ASP A 90 -2.39 4.81 -7.55
N LEU A 91 -2.81 3.55 -7.54
CA LEU A 91 -4.23 3.19 -7.49
C LEU A 91 -4.87 3.71 -6.21
N LEU A 92 -4.22 3.56 -5.06
CA LEU A 92 -4.71 4.11 -3.79
C LEU A 92 -4.87 5.63 -3.86
N GLY A 93 -3.93 6.33 -4.49
CA GLY A 93 -3.98 7.77 -4.69
C GLY A 93 -5.20 8.21 -5.49
N LEU A 94 -5.56 7.47 -6.54
CA LEU A 94 -6.79 7.71 -7.28
C LEU A 94 -8.04 7.39 -6.45
N LEU A 95 -8.07 6.23 -5.77
CA LEU A 95 -9.21 5.82 -4.94
C LEU A 95 -9.46 6.76 -3.76
N LYS A 96 -8.46 7.53 -3.32
CA LYS A 96 -8.55 8.53 -2.25
C LYS A 96 -8.32 9.96 -2.75
N TRP A 97 -8.61 10.24 -4.02
CA TRP A 97 -8.23 11.50 -4.66
C TRP A 97 -8.72 12.76 -3.93
N TRP A 98 -9.88 12.72 -3.26
CA TRP A 98 -10.43 13.85 -2.49
C TRP A 98 -9.53 14.27 -1.31
N SER A 99 -8.67 13.38 -0.82
CA SER A 99 -7.75 13.67 0.28
C SER A 99 -6.54 14.49 -0.18
N ASN A 100 -6.24 14.51 -1.48
CA ASN A 100 -5.12 15.26 -2.04
C ASN A 100 -5.37 15.65 -3.51
N PRO A 101 -6.29 16.60 -3.78
CA PRO A 101 -6.71 16.95 -5.14
C PRO A 101 -5.56 17.50 -6.01
N GLU A 102 -4.56 18.14 -5.42
CA GLU A 102 -3.37 18.65 -6.12
C GLU A 102 -2.58 17.53 -6.83
N SER A 103 -2.67 16.30 -6.33
CA SER A 103 -2.01 15.13 -6.94
C SER A 103 -2.84 14.43 -8.01
N LEU A 104 -4.09 14.85 -8.22
CA LEU A 104 -5.06 14.13 -9.07
C LEU A 104 -4.55 13.93 -10.50
N ARG A 105 -3.94 14.96 -11.10
CA ARG A 105 -3.34 14.87 -12.43
C ARG A 105 -2.32 13.74 -12.50
N ASN A 106 -1.46 13.63 -11.49
CA ASN A 106 -0.43 12.59 -11.45
C ASN A 106 -1.06 11.22 -11.22
N ASN A 107 -2.04 11.10 -10.34
CA ASN A 107 -2.74 9.85 -10.05
C ASN A 107 -3.45 9.30 -11.31
N LEU A 108 -4.12 10.16 -12.09
CA LEU A 108 -4.75 9.77 -13.36
C LEU A 108 -3.72 9.27 -14.39
N ASN A 109 -2.57 9.94 -14.51
CA ASN A 109 -1.49 9.50 -15.40
C ASN A 109 -0.83 8.20 -14.91
N SER A 110 -0.68 8.02 -13.60
CA SER A 110 -0.10 6.82 -13.01
C SER A 110 -1.03 5.61 -13.13
N LEU A 111 -2.36 5.80 -13.13
CA LEU A 111 -3.33 4.70 -13.28
C LEU A 111 -3.03 3.83 -14.51
N MET A 112 -2.67 4.44 -15.63
CA MET A 112 -2.37 3.73 -16.88
C MET A 112 -1.08 2.88 -16.82
N LYS A 113 -0.29 3.03 -15.75
CA LYS A 113 0.93 2.27 -15.47
C LYS A 113 0.73 1.20 -14.40
N VAL A 114 -0.43 1.20 -13.73
CA VAL A 114 -0.78 0.18 -12.74
C VAL A 114 -1.00 -1.14 -13.46
N ASP A 115 -0.58 -2.23 -12.83
CA ASP A 115 -0.86 -3.58 -13.34
C ASP A 115 -2.37 -3.77 -13.49
N GLY A 116 -2.81 -4.21 -14.67
CA GLY A 116 -4.22 -4.45 -14.97
C GLY A 116 -4.87 -5.42 -13.98
N GLU A 117 -4.10 -6.36 -13.42
CA GLU A 117 -4.61 -7.28 -12.39
C GLU A 117 -5.02 -6.56 -11.10
N GLU A 118 -4.30 -5.51 -10.72
CA GLU A 118 -4.67 -4.70 -9.56
C GLU A 118 -5.86 -3.80 -9.90
N VAL A 119 -5.89 -3.19 -11.09
CA VAL A 119 -7.01 -2.34 -11.53
C VAL A 119 -8.33 -3.12 -11.54
N VAL A 120 -8.35 -4.35 -12.08
CA VAL A 120 -9.59 -5.14 -12.18
C VAL A 120 -10.12 -5.62 -10.83
N LYS A 121 -9.26 -5.84 -9.83
CA LYS A 121 -9.69 -6.15 -8.45
C LYS A 121 -10.52 -5.03 -7.85
N PHE A 122 -10.23 -3.79 -8.23
CA PHE A 122 -10.89 -2.57 -7.76
C PHE A 122 -11.67 -1.87 -8.87
N LEU A 123 -12.13 -2.61 -9.89
CA LEU A 123 -12.71 -2.02 -11.10
C LEU A 123 -13.89 -1.09 -10.79
N GLN A 124 -14.80 -1.53 -9.92
CA GLN A 124 -15.96 -0.74 -9.53
C GLN A 124 -15.52 0.56 -8.84
N ASP A 125 -14.69 0.47 -7.80
CA ASP A 125 -14.20 1.64 -7.06
C ASP A 125 -13.40 2.59 -7.96
N THR A 126 -12.66 2.04 -8.94
CA THR A 126 -11.90 2.82 -9.92
C THR A 126 -12.83 3.59 -10.85
N LEU A 127 -13.85 2.93 -11.41
CA LEU A 127 -14.86 3.58 -12.26
C LEU A 127 -15.64 4.64 -11.47
N ASP A 128 -16.07 4.32 -10.25
CA ASP A 128 -16.73 5.27 -9.35
C ASP A 128 -15.86 6.51 -9.11
N ALA A 129 -14.55 6.34 -8.85
CA ALA A 129 -13.64 7.46 -8.68
C ALA A 129 -13.56 8.32 -9.96
N LEU A 130 -13.39 7.70 -11.13
CA LEU A 130 -13.30 8.41 -12.41
C LEU A 130 -14.57 9.19 -12.75
N PHE A 131 -15.75 8.59 -12.59
CA PHE A 131 -17.01 9.29 -12.84
C PHE A 131 -17.28 10.38 -11.81
N ASN A 132 -16.94 10.17 -10.54
CA ASN A 132 -17.03 11.22 -9.53
C ASN A 132 -16.13 12.42 -9.86
N ILE A 133 -14.92 12.18 -10.39
CA ILE A 133 -14.02 13.24 -10.83
C ILE A 133 -14.66 14.05 -11.98
N LEU A 134 -15.25 13.38 -12.97
CA LEU A 134 -15.97 14.07 -14.07
C LEU A 134 -17.15 14.90 -13.54
N MET A 135 -17.93 14.35 -12.61
CA MET A 135 -19.08 15.07 -12.04
C MET A 135 -18.67 16.30 -11.24
N GLN A 136 -17.58 16.23 -10.46
CA GLN A 136 -17.12 17.36 -9.64
C GLN A 136 -16.38 18.44 -10.43
N ASN A 137 -15.85 18.11 -11.60
CA ASN A 137 -15.17 19.05 -12.48
C ASN A 137 -16.06 19.53 -13.65
N SER A 138 -17.39 19.47 -13.51
CA SER A 138 -18.33 19.84 -14.59
C SER A 138 -18.15 21.27 -15.13
N ASP A 139 -17.61 22.17 -14.31
CA ASP A 139 -17.35 23.57 -14.67
C ASP A 139 -15.95 23.80 -15.26
N SER A 140 -15.08 22.77 -15.26
CA SER A 140 -13.68 22.84 -15.69
C SER A 140 -13.25 21.53 -16.37
N GLU A 141 -13.10 21.56 -17.69
CA GLU A 141 -12.66 20.41 -18.52
C GLU A 141 -11.19 19.99 -18.29
N LEU A 142 -10.57 20.41 -17.18
CA LEU A 142 -9.14 20.26 -16.90
C LEU A 142 -8.70 18.79 -16.86
N TYR A 143 -9.55 17.92 -16.31
CA TYR A 143 -9.26 16.50 -16.13
C TYR A 143 -9.99 15.58 -17.12
N ASP A 144 -10.92 16.11 -17.92
CA ASP A 144 -11.81 15.31 -18.78
C ASP A 144 -11.03 14.42 -19.75
N ASN A 145 -10.02 14.98 -20.42
CA ASN A 145 -9.17 14.21 -21.32
C ASN A 145 -8.42 13.08 -20.59
N LEU A 146 -7.91 13.34 -19.39
CA LEU A 146 -7.19 12.33 -18.60
C LEU A 146 -8.12 11.22 -18.11
N VAL A 147 -9.33 11.58 -17.68
CA VAL A 147 -10.34 10.59 -17.31
C VAL A 147 -10.78 9.78 -18.52
N PHE A 148 -10.96 10.41 -19.68
CA PHE A 148 -11.32 9.71 -20.90
C PHE A 148 -10.22 8.72 -21.35
N GLU A 149 -8.96 9.13 -21.31
CA GLU A 149 -7.83 8.22 -21.56
C GLU A 149 -7.81 7.05 -20.56
N ALA A 150 -8.07 7.31 -19.28
CA ALA A 150 -8.18 6.27 -18.25
C ALA A 150 -9.33 5.30 -18.52
N LEU A 151 -10.49 5.79 -18.96
CA LEU A 151 -11.63 4.95 -19.34
C LEU A 151 -11.29 4.08 -20.57
N ILE A 152 -10.63 4.64 -21.59
CA ILE A 152 -10.16 3.86 -22.75
C ILE A 152 -9.19 2.76 -22.30
N PHE A 153 -8.25 3.08 -21.40
CA PHE A 153 -7.33 2.11 -20.83
C PHE A 153 -8.07 0.97 -20.11
N ILE A 154 -9.06 1.27 -19.26
CA ILE A 154 -9.87 0.27 -18.57
C ILE A 154 -10.67 -0.59 -19.54
N ILE A 155 -11.33 0.01 -20.54
CA ILE A 155 -12.06 -0.74 -21.57
C ILE A 155 -11.12 -1.65 -22.35
N GLY A 156 -9.92 -1.17 -22.68
CA GLY A 156 -8.86 -1.95 -23.30
C GLY A 156 -8.44 -3.15 -22.45
N LEU A 157 -8.27 -2.95 -21.13
CA LEU A 157 -7.99 -4.03 -20.19
C LEU A 157 -9.11 -5.08 -20.19
N ILE A 158 -10.37 -4.67 -20.06
CA ILE A 158 -11.52 -5.60 -19.98
C ILE A 158 -11.77 -6.34 -21.29
N SER A 159 -11.33 -5.77 -22.41
CA SER A 159 -11.39 -6.41 -23.73
C SER A 159 -10.41 -7.59 -23.85
N ASP A 160 -9.39 -7.67 -22.99
CA ASP A 160 -8.48 -8.82 -22.92
C ASP A 160 -9.22 -10.05 -22.37
N ARG A 161 -8.97 -11.22 -22.98
CA ARG A 161 -9.50 -12.51 -22.54
C ARG A 161 -9.15 -12.80 -21.08
N LYS A 162 -7.99 -12.34 -20.58
CA LYS A 162 -7.58 -12.49 -19.17
C LYS A 162 -8.62 -11.87 -18.22
N TYR A 163 -9.24 -10.76 -18.59
CA TYR A 163 -10.10 -9.95 -17.72
C TYR A 163 -11.58 -9.93 -18.13
N HIS A 164 -11.97 -10.68 -19.16
CA HIS A 164 -13.34 -10.67 -19.70
C HIS A 164 -14.44 -10.99 -18.66
N HIS A 165 -14.12 -11.73 -17.60
CA HIS A 165 -15.07 -12.06 -16.52
C HIS A 165 -15.47 -10.83 -15.66
N PHE A 166 -14.70 -9.74 -15.73
CA PHE A 166 -15.03 -8.47 -15.09
C PHE A 166 -15.94 -7.56 -15.94
N ARG A 167 -16.21 -7.92 -17.20
CA ARG A 167 -17.08 -7.15 -18.10
C ARG A 167 -18.47 -6.80 -17.53
N PRO A 168 -19.15 -7.68 -16.78
CA PRO A 168 -20.44 -7.33 -16.18
C PRO A 168 -20.38 -6.09 -15.26
N ILE A 169 -19.24 -5.80 -14.64
CA ILE A 169 -19.05 -4.61 -13.81
C ILE A 169 -19.02 -3.36 -14.69
N LEU A 170 -18.25 -3.38 -15.79
CA LEU A 170 -18.22 -2.29 -16.75
C LEU A 170 -19.61 -2.01 -17.34
N ASP A 171 -20.36 -3.08 -17.67
CA ASP A 171 -21.71 -3.00 -18.24
C ASP A 171 -22.70 -2.26 -17.33
N MET A 172 -22.43 -2.13 -16.02
CA MET A 172 -23.27 -1.35 -15.10
C MET A 172 -23.17 0.17 -15.33
N TYR A 173 -22.10 0.66 -15.94
CA TYR A 173 -21.82 2.09 -16.13
C TYR A 173 -22.12 2.60 -17.53
N ILE A 174 -22.24 1.71 -18.52
CA ILE A 174 -22.38 2.05 -19.95
C ILE A 174 -23.79 1.81 -20.50
N LYS A 175 -24.80 1.79 -19.62
CA LYS A 175 -26.21 1.63 -20.01
C LYS A 175 -26.84 2.91 -20.53
#